data_AF-A0A953IUU7-F1
#
_entry.id   AF-A0A953IUU7-F1
#
_cell.length_a   1.000
_cell.length_b   1.000
_cell.length_c   1.000
_cell.angle_alpha   90.00
_cell.angle_beta   90.00
_cell.angle_gamma   90.00
#
_symmetry.space_group_name_H-M   'P 1'
#
loop_
_entity.id
_entity.type
_entity.pdbx_description
1 polymer ?
#
loop_
_entity_poly.entity_id
_entity_poly.type
_entity_poly.pdbx_seq_one_letter_code
_entity_poly.pdbx_strand_id
1 'polypeptide(L)'
;LTVGHGIVVNDTMQTTDPHIYSAGECAGHDGHIYGLVAPGLEQAAIAAAHIAGEKASYKGSSPTTKLKVVGTDVFSMGDVEQLDQRTDVRTIVWSDTEKDLYRRLVVRRNWIVGALAVGEWPELGRMQQAVRDRTLLMPWDSLRFKRSGTLFKTAPTTSVTLWPDAATVCNCTGVTRGQLGGAIGGGACTLDTLMRETSASTVCGSCRPLLQELLGAPAKHDPVFGSRAIAAGSVLALLAGCAALLLPAWPYSPSVEAGIGVDALWLDGTVKQITGFTLLTPSALIAFLSIRKRFNLKWIGSYRFWRVAHVLIGTAALAALFAHTGFNLGNNLNRWLMTAFLAVAVIGSATGIVTAREHVVLARGGHSLRAALTWLHIIAFWPLPVLLLLHIVTVYAY
;
A
#
# COMPACT_ATOMS: atom_id res chain seq x y z
N LEU A 1 -6.34 -30.32 -29.89
CA LEU A 1 -5.70 -29.30 -29.02
C LEU A 1 -4.50 -29.93 -28.34
N THR A 2 -3.28 -29.52 -28.68
CA THR A 2 -2.08 -29.93 -27.95
C THR A 2 -1.94 -29.10 -26.67
N VAL A 3 -1.67 -29.78 -25.56
CA VAL A 3 -1.57 -29.18 -24.22
C VAL A 3 -0.29 -29.65 -23.52
N GLY A 4 0.27 -28.77 -22.69
CA GLY A 4 1.41 -29.04 -21.80
C GLY A 4 1.21 -28.32 -20.47
N HIS A 5 2.14 -27.43 -20.10
CA HIS A 5 1.88 -26.47 -19.02
C HIS A 5 0.77 -25.46 -19.35
N GLY A 6 0.43 -25.31 -20.65
CA GLY A 6 -0.62 -24.45 -21.19
C GLY A 6 -1.06 -24.98 -22.57
N ILE A 7 -2.02 -24.30 -23.21
CA ILE A 7 -2.51 -24.61 -24.56
C ILE A 7 -1.47 -24.13 -25.56
N VAL A 8 -0.89 -25.06 -26.32
CA VAL A 8 0.19 -24.73 -27.26
C VAL A 8 -0.36 -23.91 -28.43
N VAL A 9 0.24 -22.75 -28.68
CA VAL A 9 -0.10 -21.85 -29.78
C VAL A 9 1.09 -21.52 -30.65
N ASN A 10 0.83 -21.27 -31.93
CA ASN A 10 1.81 -20.78 -32.90
C ASN A 10 1.96 -19.24 -32.84
N ASP A 11 2.78 -18.66 -33.72
CA ASP A 11 3.01 -17.21 -33.79
C ASP A 11 1.76 -16.36 -34.08
N THR A 12 0.68 -16.94 -34.60
CA THR A 12 -0.60 -16.25 -34.85
C THR A 12 -1.64 -16.51 -33.76
N MET A 13 -1.21 -17.13 -32.65
CA MET A 13 -2.06 -17.52 -31.51
C MET A 13 -3.10 -18.60 -31.81
N GLN A 14 -2.98 -19.25 -32.97
CA GLN A 14 -3.78 -20.43 -33.30
C GLN A 14 -3.24 -21.64 -32.55
N THR A 15 -4.16 -22.49 -32.11
CA THR A 15 -3.83 -23.81 -31.57
C THR A 15 -3.52 -24.79 -32.71
N THR A 16 -3.38 -26.07 -32.39
CA THR A 16 -3.31 -27.14 -33.42
C THR A 16 -4.57 -27.22 -34.30
N ASP A 17 -5.71 -26.75 -33.80
CA ASP A 17 -6.91 -26.59 -34.61
C ASP A 17 -6.90 -25.18 -35.24
N PRO A 18 -6.92 -25.04 -36.58
CA PRO A 18 -6.86 -23.74 -37.26
C PRO A 18 -8.00 -22.79 -36.91
N HIS A 19 -9.13 -23.29 -36.41
CA HIS A 19 -10.30 -22.49 -36.05
C HIS A 19 -10.35 -22.10 -34.57
N ILE A 20 -9.40 -22.59 -33.76
CA ILE A 20 -9.36 -22.34 -32.32
C ILE A 20 -8.10 -21.55 -31.98
N TYR A 21 -8.28 -20.44 -31.24
CA TYR A 21 -7.21 -19.58 -30.75
C TYR A 21 -7.11 -19.67 -29.23
N SER A 22 -5.93 -19.37 -28.70
CA SER A 22 -5.72 -19.20 -27.26
C SER A 22 -4.82 -18.00 -27.00
N ALA A 23 -5.16 -17.22 -25.98
CA ALA A 23 -4.40 -16.04 -25.53
C ALA A 23 -4.56 -15.88 -24.01
N GLY A 24 -3.61 -15.19 -23.38
CA GLY A 24 -3.59 -14.96 -21.95
C GLY A 24 -2.89 -16.08 -21.18
N GLU A 25 -3.24 -16.21 -19.90
CA GLU A 25 -2.53 -17.08 -18.94
C GLU A 25 -2.60 -18.56 -19.30
N CYS A 26 -3.57 -18.99 -20.10
CA CYS A 26 -3.71 -20.37 -20.55
C CYS A 26 -2.91 -20.68 -21.82
N ALA A 27 -2.37 -19.69 -22.52
CA ALA A 27 -1.67 -19.87 -23.79
C ALA A 27 -0.16 -20.09 -23.57
N GLY A 28 0.38 -21.15 -24.19
CA GLY A 28 1.80 -21.45 -24.23
C GLY A 28 2.38 -21.19 -25.63
N HIS A 29 3.26 -20.20 -25.77
CA HIS A 29 3.95 -19.86 -27.02
C HIS A 29 5.45 -20.16 -26.90
N ASP A 30 6.01 -20.90 -27.86
CA ASP A 30 7.43 -21.32 -27.87
C ASP A 30 7.91 -21.92 -26.53
N GLY A 31 7.05 -22.74 -25.90
CA GLY A 31 7.34 -23.36 -24.61
C GLY A 31 7.19 -22.45 -23.38
N HIS A 32 6.81 -21.18 -23.55
CA HIS A 32 6.67 -20.19 -22.49
C HIS A 32 5.20 -19.85 -22.21
N ILE A 33 4.86 -19.62 -20.93
CA ILE A 33 3.54 -19.15 -20.50
C ILE A 33 3.72 -17.88 -19.70
N TYR A 34 2.97 -16.85 -20.09
CA TYR A 34 3.07 -15.54 -19.48
C TYR A 34 1.89 -15.32 -18.52
N GLY A 35 2.14 -15.40 -17.22
CA GLY A 35 1.16 -15.10 -16.15
C GLY A 35 0.98 -13.60 -15.90
N LEU A 36 0.96 -12.78 -16.96
CA LEU A 36 0.95 -11.32 -16.89
C LEU A 36 -0.04 -10.73 -17.89
N VAL A 37 -0.66 -9.60 -17.51
CA VAL A 37 -1.70 -8.96 -18.34
C VAL A 37 -1.15 -8.43 -19.67
N ALA A 38 0.01 -7.76 -19.66
CA ALA A 38 0.58 -7.17 -20.89
C ALA A 38 0.83 -8.23 -21.99
N PRO A 39 1.51 -9.36 -21.70
CA PRO A 39 1.60 -10.47 -22.65
C PRO A 39 0.25 -11.00 -23.13
N GLY A 40 -0.73 -11.15 -22.24
CA GLY A 40 -2.08 -11.59 -22.63
C GLY A 40 -2.77 -10.64 -23.61
N LEU A 41 -2.59 -9.33 -23.44
CA LEU A 41 -3.12 -8.32 -24.36
C LEU A 41 -2.38 -8.32 -25.72
N GLU A 42 -1.06 -8.49 -25.71
CA GLU A 42 -0.28 -8.66 -26.94
C GLU A 42 -0.73 -9.89 -27.72
N GLN A 43 -0.88 -11.03 -27.04
CA GLN A 43 -1.39 -12.26 -27.63
C GLN A 43 -2.82 -12.06 -28.20
N ALA A 44 -3.72 -11.43 -27.44
CA ALA A 44 -5.07 -11.15 -27.92
C ALA A 44 -5.08 -10.25 -29.17
N ALA A 45 -4.20 -9.24 -29.22
CA ALA A 45 -4.09 -8.35 -30.38
C ALA A 45 -3.59 -9.11 -31.63
N ILE A 46 -2.62 -10.02 -31.49
CA ILE A 46 -2.13 -10.85 -32.59
C ILE A 46 -3.23 -11.80 -33.09
N ALA A 47 -3.96 -12.45 -32.18
CA ALA A 47 -5.08 -13.32 -32.53
C ALA A 47 -6.16 -12.54 -33.32
N ALA A 48 -6.53 -11.35 -32.84
CA ALA A 48 -7.52 -10.50 -33.49
C ALA A 48 -7.07 -10.03 -34.89
N ALA A 49 -5.81 -9.60 -35.02
CA ALA A 49 -5.24 -9.19 -36.30
C ALA A 49 -5.26 -10.35 -37.32
N HIS A 50 -4.89 -11.55 -36.89
CA HIS A 50 -4.94 -12.74 -37.75
C HIS A 50 -6.37 -13.10 -38.17
N ILE A 51 -7.33 -13.04 -37.24
CA ILE A 51 -8.76 -13.25 -37.55
C ILE A 51 -9.28 -12.21 -38.56
N ALA A 52 -8.79 -10.97 -38.48
CA ALA A 52 -9.11 -9.90 -39.43
C ALA A 52 -8.39 -10.02 -40.78
N GLY A 53 -7.52 -11.02 -40.98
CA GLY A 53 -6.74 -11.21 -42.21
C GLY A 53 -5.48 -10.34 -42.30
N GLU A 54 -5.06 -9.72 -41.20
CA GLU A 54 -3.84 -8.91 -41.13
C GLU A 54 -2.60 -9.79 -40.88
N LYS A 55 -1.44 -9.31 -41.34
CA LYS A 55 -0.16 -9.99 -41.10
C LYS A 55 0.40 -9.55 -39.74
N ALA A 56 0.23 -10.38 -38.72
CA ALA A 56 0.78 -10.18 -37.39
C ALA A 56 1.40 -11.47 -36.86
N SER A 57 2.47 -11.35 -36.06
CA SER A 57 3.19 -12.49 -35.49
C SER A 57 3.70 -12.13 -34.10
N TYR A 58 3.36 -12.97 -33.12
CA TYR A 58 3.82 -12.88 -31.75
C TYR A 58 5.24 -13.47 -31.63
N LYS A 59 6.14 -12.75 -30.96
CA LYS A 59 7.56 -13.12 -30.81
C LYS A 59 7.99 -13.32 -29.35
N GLY A 60 7.02 -13.47 -28.45
CA GLY A 60 7.23 -13.49 -27.01
C GLY A 60 7.29 -12.09 -26.41
N SER A 61 6.89 -11.99 -25.14
CA SER A 61 6.88 -10.73 -24.38
C SER A 61 8.06 -10.66 -23.42
N SER A 62 8.53 -9.43 -23.12
CA SER A 62 9.48 -9.20 -22.03
C SER A 62 8.73 -9.06 -20.70
N PRO A 63 8.91 -9.95 -19.72
CA PRO A 63 8.16 -9.89 -18.46
C PRO A 63 8.57 -8.65 -17.67
N THR A 64 7.60 -7.80 -17.35
CA THR A 64 7.78 -6.67 -16.43
C THR A 64 6.67 -6.70 -15.39
N THR A 65 7.05 -6.88 -14.14
CA THR A 65 6.12 -7.08 -13.03
C THR A 65 6.39 -6.02 -11.96
N LYS A 66 5.40 -5.16 -11.71
CA LYS A 66 5.38 -4.27 -10.55
C LYS A 66 4.40 -4.85 -9.54
N LEU A 67 4.89 -5.28 -8.38
CA LEU A 67 4.05 -5.76 -7.29
C LEU A 67 3.86 -4.63 -6.28
N LYS A 68 2.60 -4.20 -6.09
CA LYS A 68 2.23 -3.30 -4.99
C LYS A 68 1.99 -4.14 -3.74
N VAL A 69 3.06 -4.45 -3.00
CA VAL A 69 2.94 -5.02 -1.65
C VAL A 69 2.59 -3.89 -0.68
N VAL A 70 1.77 -4.16 0.34
CA VAL A 70 1.32 -3.14 1.29
C VAL A 70 2.52 -2.47 1.98
N GLY A 71 2.78 -1.22 1.63
CA GLY A 71 3.78 -0.37 2.30
C GLY A 71 5.14 -0.25 1.60
N THR A 72 5.40 -1.04 0.56
CA THR A 72 6.70 -1.00 -0.16
C THR A 72 6.49 -1.34 -1.63
N ASP A 73 6.96 -0.48 -2.52
CA ASP A 73 6.96 -0.77 -3.95
C ASP A 73 8.02 -1.83 -4.27
N VAL A 74 7.63 -2.90 -4.97
CA VAL A 74 8.55 -3.93 -5.45
C VAL A 74 8.47 -4.00 -6.97
N PHE A 75 9.64 -4.03 -7.61
CA PHE A 75 9.79 -4.02 -9.06
C PHE A 75 10.67 -5.19 -9.49
N SER A 76 10.26 -5.83 -10.57
CA SER A 76 11.01 -6.89 -11.23
C SER A 76 10.79 -6.76 -12.73
N MET A 77 11.83 -6.70 -13.53
CA MET A 77 11.72 -6.50 -14.97
C MET A 77 12.83 -7.22 -15.73
N GLY A 78 12.48 -7.73 -16.91
CA GLY A 78 13.38 -8.45 -17.78
C GLY A 78 13.76 -9.82 -17.23
N ASP A 79 14.95 -10.26 -17.59
CA ASP A 79 15.48 -11.59 -17.33
C ASP A 79 16.07 -11.68 -15.92
N VAL A 80 15.20 -12.00 -14.95
CA VAL A 80 15.47 -11.97 -13.50
C VAL A 80 15.16 -13.30 -12.80
N GLU A 81 14.82 -14.33 -13.57
CA GLU A 81 14.50 -15.65 -13.04
C GLU A 81 15.74 -16.53 -12.93
N GLN A 82 15.75 -17.40 -11.91
CA GLN A 82 16.78 -18.43 -11.70
C GLN A 82 18.23 -17.92 -11.79
N LEU A 83 18.46 -16.67 -11.37
CA LEU A 83 19.75 -15.99 -11.51
C LEU A 83 20.91 -16.76 -10.87
N ASP A 84 20.63 -17.49 -9.79
CA ASP A 84 21.65 -18.25 -9.06
C ASP A 84 22.09 -19.53 -9.78
N GLN A 85 21.33 -19.99 -10.78
CA GLN A 85 21.64 -21.18 -11.58
C GLN A 85 22.32 -20.84 -12.91
N ARG A 86 22.49 -19.54 -13.21
CA ARG A 86 22.95 -19.08 -14.51
C ARG A 86 24.35 -18.50 -14.47
N THR A 87 25.21 -19.00 -15.36
CA THR A 87 26.62 -18.60 -15.48
C THR A 87 26.85 -17.51 -16.53
N ASP A 88 25.88 -17.25 -17.40
CA ASP A 88 26.00 -16.30 -18.51
C ASP A 88 25.65 -14.85 -18.11
N VAL A 89 25.10 -14.66 -16.92
CA VAL A 89 24.71 -13.36 -16.36
C VAL A 89 25.53 -12.98 -15.13
N ARG A 90 25.79 -11.69 -15.01
CA ARG A 90 26.39 -11.06 -13.82
C ARG A 90 25.33 -10.22 -13.14
N THR A 91 25.27 -10.28 -11.81
CA THR A 91 24.41 -9.39 -11.03
C THR A 91 25.18 -8.33 -10.27
N ILE A 92 24.61 -7.13 -10.19
CA ILE A 92 25.19 -6.00 -9.45
C ILE A 92 24.14 -5.55 -8.45
N VAL A 93 24.49 -5.52 -7.17
CA VAL A 93 23.57 -5.21 -6.08
C VAL A 93 23.98 -3.91 -5.41
N TRP A 94 22.98 -3.12 -5.04
CA TRP A 94 23.08 -2.00 -4.13
C TRP A 94 21.95 -2.09 -3.10
N SER A 95 22.25 -1.78 -1.85
CA SER A 95 21.27 -1.78 -0.77
C SER A 95 21.59 -0.70 0.25
N ASP A 96 20.54 -0.08 0.79
CA ASP A 96 20.59 0.87 1.90
C ASP A 96 19.66 0.34 3.00
N THR A 97 20.25 -0.26 4.03
CA THR A 97 19.53 -0.94 5.13
C THR A 97 18.79 0.06 6.03
N GLU A 98 19.23 1.32 6.10
CA GLU A 98 18.56 2.34 6.92
C GLU A 98 17.25 2.82 6.28
N LYS A 99 17.19 2.78 4.94
CA LYS A 99 16.02 3.24 4.15
C LYS A 99 15.18 2.10 3.58
N ASP A 100 15.48 0.85 3.93
CA ASP A 100 14.85 -0.35 3.37
C ASP A 100 14.87 -0.39 1.82
N LEU A 101 15.95 0.12 1.21
CA LEU A 101 16.11 0.15 -0.23
C LEU A 101 16.98 -1.00 -0.71
N TYR A 102 16.53 -1.70 -1.75
CA TYR A 102 17.30 -2.74 -2.41
C TYR A 102 17.18 -2.60 -3.92
N ARG A 103 18.29 -2.75 -4.64
CA ARG A 103 18.31 -2.71 -6.11
C ARG A 103 19.30 -3.76 -6.62
N ARG A 104 18.90 -4.54 -7.63
CA ARG A 104 19.74 -5.53 -8.30
C ARG A 104 19.62 -5.34 -9.80
N LEU A 105 20.74 -5.22 -10.49
CA LEU A 105 20.82 -5.26 -11.96
C LEU A 105 21.28 -6.64 -12.40
N VAL A 106 20.70 -7.12 -13.50
CA VAL A 106 21.12 -8.34 -14.20
C VAL A 106 21.70 -7.95 -15.54
N VAL A 107 22.92 -8.41 -15.80
CA VAL A 107 23.73 -7.97 -16.92
C VAL A 107 24.25 -9.18 -17.67
N ARG A 108 24.05 -9.25 -18.98
CA ARG A 108 24.58 -10.31 -19.86
C ARG A 108 25.53 -9.69 -20.87
N ARG A 109 26.82 -10.05 -20.86
CA ARG A 109 27.84 -9.47 -21.76
C ARG A 109 27.82 -7.92 -21.80
N ASN A 110 27.75 -7.31 -20.62
CA ASN A 110 27.59 -5.86 -20.41
C ASN A 110 26.25 -5.25 -20.85
N TRP A 111 25.30 -6.00 -21.40
CA TRP A 111 23.97 -5.50 -21.69
C TRP A 111 23.06 -5.65 -20.48
N ILE A 112 22.29 -4.61 -20.16
CA ILE A 112 21.29 -4.67 -19.08
C ILE A 112 20.13 -5.51 -19.58
N VAL A 113 19.91 -6.68 -18.96
CA VAL A 113 18.87 -7.63 -19.35
C VAL A 113 17.76 -7.75 -18.31
N GLY A 114 17.97 -7.25 -17.09
CA GLY A 114 16.94 -7.22 -16.07
C GLY A 114 17.29 -6.33 -14.89
N ALA A 115 16.28 -6.01 -14.08
CA ALA A 115 16.43 -5.23 -12.85
C ALA A 115 15.38 -5.61 -11.81
N LEU A 116 15.78 -5.59 -10.53
CA LEU A 116 14.88 -5.71 -9.39
C LEU A 116 15.06 -4.51 -8.46
N ALA A 117 13.99 -4.08 -7.81
CA ALA A 117 14.07 -3.10 -6.74
C ALA A 117 13.00 -3.28 -5.67
N VAL A 118 13.35 -2.88 -4.45
CA VAL A 118 12.47 -2.74 -3.30
C VAL A 118 12.60 -1.30 -2.81
N GLY A 119 11.46 -0.65 -2.59
CA GLY A 119 11.37 0.76 -2.22
C GLY A 119 11.34 1.70 -3.43
N GLU A 120 11.34 3.01 -3.16
CA GLU A 120 11.26 4.02 -4.22
C GLU A 120 12.51 3.99 -5.10
N TRP A 121 12.28 3.99 -6.42
CA TRP A 121 13.35 4.11 -7.40
C TRP A 121 13.00 5.19 -8.44
N PRO A 122 13.52 6.42 -8.28
CA PRO A 122 13.21 7.54 -9.17
C PRO A 122 13.55 7.29 -10.65
N GLU A 123 14.54 6.42 -10.92
CA GLU A 123 14.99 6.10 -12.28
C GLU A 123 14.23 4.93 -12.91
N LEU A 124 13.18 4.41 -12.27
CA LEU A 124 12.50 3.18 -12.69
C LEU A 124 12.08 3.20 -14.17
N GLY A 125 11.46 4.28 -14.64
CA GLY A 125 11.02 4.37 -16.04
C GLY A 125 12.19 4.29 -17.03
N ARG A 126 13.31 4.95 -16.71
CA ARG A 126 14.54 4.87 -17.52
C ARG A 126 15.18 3.50 -17.44
N MET A 127 15.11 2.84 -16.28
CA MET A 127 15.61 1.48 -16.10
C MET A 127 14.79 0.48 -16.94
N GLN A 128 13.47 0.62 -16.97
CA GLN A 128 12.59 -0.17 -17.85
C GLN A 128 12.97 -0.01 -19.31
N GLN A 129 13.17 1.23 -19.75
CA GLN A 129 13.66 1.51 -21.10
C GLN A 129 15.04 0.86 -21.33
N ALA A 130 15.98 1.01 -20.40
CA ALA A 130 17.33 0.45 -20.55
C ALA A 130 17.34 -1.08 -20.64
N VAL A 131 16.46 -1.77 -19.90
CA VAL A 131 16.28 -3.23 -19.96
C VAL A 131 15.68 -3.64 -21.31
N ARG A 132 14.65 -2.94 -21.78
CA ARG A 132 14.00 -3.20 -23.06
C ARG A 132 14.94 -2.98 -24.25
N ASP A 133 15.59 -1.84 -24.27
CA ASP A 133 16.48 -1.42 -25.35
C ASP A 133 17.84 -2.16 -25.28
N ARG A 134 18.03 -3.02 -24.25
CA ARG A 134 19.29 -3.71 -23.93
C ARG A 134 20.44 -2.71 -23.97
N THR A 135 20.43 -1.73 -23.08
CA THR A 135 21.46 -0.70 -23.05
C THR A 135 22.79 -1.26 -22.54
N LEU A 136 23.90 -0.81 -23.11
CA LEU A 136 25.23 -1.19 -22.68
C LEU A 136 25.55 -0.56 -21.32
N LEU A 137 25.88 -1.39 -20.34
CA LEU A 137 26.34 -0.98 -19.02
C LEU A 137 27.83 -0.62 -19.08
N MET A 138 28.11 0.67 -19.03
CA MET A 138 29.49 1.15 -18.98
C MET A 138 30.12 0.95 -17.59
N PRO A 139 31.46 0.81 -17.50
CA PRO A 139 32.14 0.60 -16.23
C PRO A 139 31.87 1.68 -15.18
N TRP A 140 31.79 2.95 -15.59
CA TRP A 140 31.50 4.08 -14.71
C TRP A 140 30.06 4.07 -14.20
N ASP A 141 29.09 3.61 -15.00
CA ASP A 141 27.70 3.47 -14.58
C ASP A 141 27.55 2.32 -13.59
N SER A 142 28.25 1.20 -13.83
CA SER A 142 28.33 0.11 -12.87
C SER A 142 28.93 0.55 -11.53
N LEU A 143 29.96 1.39 -11.54
CA LEU A 143 30.58 1.91 -10.32
C LEU A 143 29.64 2.89 -9.59
N ARG A 144 28.96 3.77 -10.34
CA ARG A 144 27.94 4.67 -9.81
C ARG A 144 26.84 3.89 -9.12
N PHE A 145 26.26 2.89 -9.79
CA PHE A 145 25.18 2.09 -9.25
C PHE A 145 25.59 1.39 -7.94
N LYS A 146 26.80 0.82 -7.88
CA LYS A 146 27.32 0.22 -6.64
C LYS A 146 27.48 1.21 -5.48
N ARG A 147 27.68 2.50 -5.75
CA ARG A 147 27.85 3.54 -4.72
C ARG A 147 26.54 4.18 -4.29
N SER A 148 25.68 4.55 -5.24
CA SER A 148 24.50 5.38 -4.99
C SER A 148 23.17 4.69 -5.31
N GLY A 149 23.19 3.47 -5.86
CA GLY A 149 22.00 2.78 -6.34
C GLY A 149 21.40 3.39 -7.59
N THR A 150 22.04 4.40 -8.18
CA THR A 150 21.58 5.11 -9.38
C THR A 150 22.50 4.84 -10.56
N LEU A 151 21.92 4.73 -11.74
CA LEU A 151 22.66 4.39 -12.96
C LEU A 151 22.96 5.63 -13.81
N PHE A 152 22.06 6.60 -13.87
CA PHE A 152 22.15 7.72 -14.82
C PHE A 152 22.70 8.99 -14.13
N LYS A 153 23.49 9.80 -14.86
CA LYS A 153 24.19 10.98 -14.32
C LYS A 153 23.23 12.20 -14.28
N THR A 154 22.80 12.56 -13.07
CA THR A 154 22.13 13.81 -12.61
C THR A 154 20.62 14.01 -12.91
N ALA A 155 19.94 14.59 -11.90
CA ALA A 155 18.51 14.68 -11.49
C ALA A 155 17.58 15.63 -12.31
N PRO A 156 16.28 15.84 -11.95
CA PRO A 156 15.31 15.04 -11.21
C PRO A 156 14.41 14.24 -12.17
N THR A 157 13.32 13.64 -11.68
CA THR A 157 12.18 13.15 -12.48
C THR A 157 11.90 14.13 -13.62
N THR A 158 12.37 13.81 -14.82
CA THR A 158 12.01 14.59 -16.01
C THR A 158 10.50 14.40 -16.11
N SER A 159 9.77 15.51 -16.01
CA SER A 159 8.31 15.47 -16.13
C SER A 159 7.95 14.62 -17.34
N VAL A 160 6.93 13.78 -17.20
CA VAL A 160 6.48 12.92 -18.32
C VAL A 160 6.13 13.75 -19.57
N THR A 161 5.86 15.05 -19.40
CA THR A 161 5.67 16.03 -20.48
C THR A 161 6.89 16.19 -21.39
N LEU A 162 8.09 15.93 -20.88
CA LEU A 162 9.37 16.08 -21.59
C LEU A 162 9.92 14.74 -22.13
N TRP A 163 9.19 13.64 -21.94
CA TRP A 163 9.64 12.35 -22.44
C TRP A 163 9.54 12.29 -23.97
N PRO A 164 10.44 11.54 -24.64
CA PRO A 164 10.30 11.27 -26.08
C PRO A 164 8.96 10.61 -26.40
N ASP A 165 8.39 10.89 -27.57
CA ASP A 165 7.08 10.36 -27.96
C ASP A 165 7.03 8.83 -28.04
N ALA A 166 8.17 8.18 -28.32
CA ALA A 166 8.29 6.72 -28.31
C ALA A 166 8.35 6.10 -26.90
N ALA A 167 8.50 6.90 -25.84
CA ALA A 167 8.62 6.39 -24.48
C ALA A 167 7.29 5.77 -24.00
N THR A 168 7.33 4.55 -23.47
CA THR A 168 6.15 3.88 -22.92
C THR A 168 5.77 4.50 -21.57
N VAL A 169 4.53 4.94 -21.45
CA VAL A 169 3.95 5.49 -20.22
C VAL A 169 3.12 4.42 -19.49
N CYS A 170 2.32 3.63 -20.21
CA CYS A 170 1.57 2.51 -19.63
C CYS A 170 2.21 1.18 -20.01
N ASN A 171 2.89 0.53 -19.07
CA ASN A 171 3.49 -0.79 -19.32
C ASN A 171 2.46 -1.91 -19.46
N CYS A 172 1.26 -1.75 -18.88
CA CYS A 172 0.23 -2.78 -18.90
C CYS A 172 -0.47 -2.88 -20.27
N THR A 173 -0.58 -1.77 -21.00
CA THR A 173 -1.26 -1.70 -22.31
C THR A 173 -0.35 -1.20 -23.44
N GLY A 174 0.94 -0.99 -23.18
CA GLY A 174 1.94 -0.56 -24.16
C GLY A 174 1.87 0.92 -24.58
N VAL A 175 0.95 1.71 -24.01
CA VAL A 175 0.68 3.08 -24.46
C VAL A 175 1.90 3.99 -24.30
N THR A 176 2.26 4.69 -25.38
CA THR A 176 3.40 5.63 -25.43
C THR A 176 3.00 7.06 -25.09
N ARG A 177 4.01 7.88 -24.77
CA ARG A 177 3.84 9.32 -24.53
C ARG A 177 3.25 10.02 -25.75
N GLY A 178 3.68 9.67 -26.96
CA GLY A 178 3.18 10.26 -28.21
C GLY A 178 1.70 9.95 -28.44
N GLN A 179 1.25 8.73 -28.14
CA GLN A 179 -0.17 8.36 -28.22
C GLN A 179 -1.02 9.18 -27.23
N LEU A 180 -0.52 9.38 -26.00
CA LEU A 180 -1.20 10.22 -25.01
C LEU A 180 -1.21 11.69 -25.44
N GLY A 181 -0.11 12.22 -25.97
CA GLY A 181 -0.02 13.57 -26.50
C GLY A 181 -0.97 13.81 -27.67
N GLY A 182 -1.08 12.84 -28.58
CA GLY A 182 -2.03 12.87 -29.70
C GLY A 182 -3.49 12.89 -29.23
N ALA A 183 -3.85 12.04 -28.27
CA ALA A 183 -5.21 12.02 -27.69
C ALA A 183 -5.54 13.34 -26.98
N ILE A 184 -4.60 13.91 -26.22
CA ILE A 184 -4.76 15.22 -25.57
C ILE A 184 -4.96 16.32 -26.64
N GLY A 185 -4.15 16.32 -27.70
CA GLY A 185 -4.30 17.23 -28.84
C GLY A 185 -5.64 17.08 -29.58
N GLY A 186 -6.23 15.87 -29.57
CA GLY A 186 -7.56 15.56 -30.09
C GLY A 186 -8.73 15.93 -29.17
N GLY A 187 -8.47 16.47 -27.98
CA GLY A 187 -9.50 16.95 -27.04
C GLY A 187 -9.72 16.08 -25.80
N ALA A 188 -8.90 15.04 -25.56
CA ALA A 188 -8.96 14.22 -24.36
C ALA A 188 -8.39 14.95 -23.12
N CYS A 189 -9.10 15.98 -22.65
CA CYS A 189 -8.63 16.88 -21.58
C CYS A 189 -8.97 16.43 -20.16
N THR A 190 -9.53 15.23 -19.96
CA THR A 190 -9.81 14.67 -18.63
C THR A 190 -9.17 13.29 -18.48
N LEU A 191 -8.88 12.90 -17.24
CA LEU A 191 -8.26 11.61 -16.95
C LEU A 191 -9.11 10.45 -17.48
N ASP A 192 -10.43 10.49 -17.26
CA ASP A 192 -11.32 9.42 -17.69
C ASP A 192 -11.43 9.37 -19.22
N THR A 193 -11.49 10.52 -19.89
CA THR A 193 -11.49 10.57 -21.37
C THR A 193 -10.18 10.02 -21.93
N LEU A 194 -9.03 10.44 -21.37
CA LEU A 194 -7.70 10.02 -21.80
C LEU A 194 -7.49 8.51 -21.59
N MET A 195 -7.91 7.98 -20.44
CA MET A 195 -7.86 6.54 -20.14
C MET A 195 -8.75 5.73 -21.09
N ARG A 196 -9.95 6.23 -21.41
CA ARG A 196 -10.89 5.56 -22.32
C ARG A 196 -10.39 5.52 -23.76
N GLU A 197 -9.81 6.62 -24.24
CA GLU A 197 -9.33 6.71 -25.63
C GLU A 197 -8.03 5.98 -25.87
N THR A 198 -7.12 5.99 -24.89
CA THR A 198 -5.80 5.37 -25.05
C THR A 198 -5.69 3.99 -24.42
N SER A 199 -6.67 3.57 -23.62
CA SER A 199 -6.59 2.38 -22.76
C SER A 199 -5.44 2.42 -21.74
N ALA A 200 -4.80 3.58 -21.51
CA ALA A 200 -3.80 3.70 -20.47
C ALA A 200 -4.46 3.63 -19.07
N SER A 201 -3.76 3.04 -18.10
CA SER A 201 -4.20 2.95 -16.69
C SER A 201 -5.49 2.14 -16.43
N THR A 202 -6.06 1.45 -17.41
CA THR A 202 -7.29 0.65 -17.27
C THR A 202 -7.07 -0.72 -16.63
N VAL A 203 -5.83 -1.22 -16.62
CA VAL A 203 -5.45 -2.54 -16.08
C VAL A 203 -4.99 -2.45 -14.62
N CYS A 204 -3.80 -1.89 -14.41
CA CYS A 204 -3.08 -1.96 -13.13
C CYS A 204 -3.06 -0.61 -12.38
N GLY A 205 -3.49 0.47 -13.03
CA GLY A 205 -3.54 1.82 -12.46
C GLY A 205 -2.18 2.45 -12.11
N SER A 206 -1.06 1.84 -12.49
CA SER A 206 0.28 2.30 -12.07
C SER A 206 0.73 3.61 -12.72
N CYS A 207 0.34 3.83 -13.98
CA CYS A 207 0.68 5.04 -14.73
C CYS A 207 -0.31 6.20 -14.51
N ARG A 208 -1.37 6.02 -13.70
CA ARG A 208 -2.39 7.05 -13.44
C ARG A 208 -1.80 8.41 -13.01
N PRO A 209 -0.78 8.45 -12.12
CA PRO A 209 -0.15 9.73 -11.74
C PRO A 209 0.53 10.43 -12.92
N LEU A 210 1.14 9.67 -13.84
CA LEU A 210 1.79 10.21 -15.03
C LEU A 210 0.76 10.79 -16.02
N LEU A 211 -0.40 10.14 -16.17
CA LEU A 211 -1.49 10.67 -16.98
C LEU A 211 -2.03 12.00 -16.41
N GLN A 212 -2.16 12.09 -15.09
CA GLN A 212 -2.59 13.32 -14.42
C GLN A 212 -1.57 14.44 -14.63
N GLU A 213 -0.28 14.14 -14.51
CA GLU A 213 0.80 15.08 -14.77
C GLU A 213 0.79 15.60 -16.23
N LEU A 214 0.56 14.72 -17.22
CA LEU A 214 0.40 15.11 -18.63
C LEU A 214 -0.78 16.04 -18.87
N LEU A 215 -1.86 15.89 -18.09
CA LEU A 215 -3.04 16.74 -18.15
C LEU A 215 -2.86 18.06 -17.36
N GLY A 216 -1.67 18.32 -16.82
CA GLY A 216 -1.40 19.49 -15.98
C GLY A 216 -2.10 19.44 -14.62
N ALA A 217 -2.66 18.28 -14.24
CA ALA A 217 -3.25 18.08 -12.93
C ALA A 217 -2.17 17.59 -11.95
N PRO A 218 -2.08 18.15 -10.72
CA PRO A 218 -1.19 17.57 -9.71
C PRO A 218 -1.59 16.11 -9.48
N ALA A 219 -0.60 15.22 -9.35
CA ALA A 219 -0.81 13.79 -9.11
C ALA A 219 -1.80 13.57 -7.95
N LYS A 220 -3.06 13.31 -8.26
CA LYS A 220 -4.12 13.09 -7.27
C LYS A 220 -3.89 11.73 -6.66
N HIS A 221 -3.39 11.72 -5.44
CA HIS A 221 -3.39 10.54 -4.61
C HIS A 221 -4.84 10.28 -4.18
N ASP A 222 -5.36 9.09 -4.48
CA ASP A 222 -6.72 8.74 -4.08
C ASP A 222 -6.81 8.67 -2.54
N PRO A 223 -7.86 9.24 -1.92
CA PRO A 223 -8.03 9.18 -0.48
C PRO A 223 -8.21 7.73 -0.03
N VAL A 224 -7.73 7.43 1.18
CA VAL A 224 -7.92 6.11 1.79
C VAL A 224 -9.42 5.83 1.97
N PHE A 225 -9.84 4.57 1.77
CA PHE A 225 -11.23 4.16 2.00
C PHE A 225 -11.71 4.61 3.39
N GLY A 226 -12.84 5.33 3.44
CA GLY A 226 -13.39 5.87 4.68
C GLY A 226 -12.60 7.05 5.28
N SER A 227 -11.78 7.77 4.50
CA SER A 227 -10.93 8.86 5.00
C SER A 227 -11.66 9.89 5.86
N ARG A 228 -12.89 10.28 5.48
CA ARG A 228 -13.72 11.21 6.27
C ARG A 228 -14.10 10.63 7.63
N ALA A 229 -14.53 9.37 7.67
CA ALA A 229 -14.89 8.68 8.91
C ALA A 229 -13.68 8.47 9.83
N ILE A 230 -12.54 8.08 9.25
CA ILE A 230 -11.27 7.94 9.98
C ILE A 230 -10.84 9.30 10.55
N ALA A 231 -10.89 10.38 9.75
CA ALA A 231 -10.54 11.71 10.21
C ALA A 231 -11.47 12.18 11.34
N ALA A 232 -12.79 12.08 11.15
CA ALA A 232 -13.76 12.51 12.16
C ALA A 232 -13.62 11.71 13.46
N GLY A 233 -13.59 10.38 13.38
CA GLY A 233 -13.43 9.51 14.55
C GLY A 233 -12.10 9.73 15.28
N SER A 234 -11.01 9.95 14.53
CA SER A 234 -9.69 10.22 15.13
C SER A 234 -9.62 11.62 15.77
N VAL A 235 -10.25 12.64 15.17
CA VAL A 235 -10.34 13.97 15.82
C VAL A 235 -11.15 13.90 17.09
N LEU A 236 -12.30 13.22 17.07
CA LEU A 236 -13.13 13.01 18.26
C LEU A 236 -12.38 12.24 19.35
N ALA A 237 -11.68 11.15 18.99
CA ALA A 237 -10.87 10.37 19.92
C ALA A 237 -9.69 11.17 20.49
N LEU A 238 -9.05 12.02 19.69
CA LEU A 238 -7.98 12.91 20.15
C LEU A 238 -8.50 13.93 21.15
N LEU A 239 -9.62 14.60 20.84
CA LEU A 239 -10.25 15.56 21.74
C LEU A 239 -10.68 14.90 23.05
N ALA A 240 -11.28 13.72 22.96
CA ALA A 240 -11.65 12.91 24.12
C ALA A 240 -10.41 12.57 24.97
N GLY A 241 -9.36 11.99 24.38
CA GLY A 241 -8.13 11.63 25.09
C GLY A 241 -7.44 12.82 25.77
N CYS A 242 -7.38 13.96 25.08
CA CYS A 242 -6.86 15.20 25.67
C CYS A 242 -7.75 15.71 26.81
N ALA A 243 -9.07 15.68 26.66
CA ALA A 243 -10.00 16.07 27.70
C ALA A 243 -9.81 15.22 28.97
N ALA A 244 -9.57 13.91 28.84
CA ALA A 244 -9.30 13.05 30.00
C ALA A 244 -7.98 13.31 30.73
N LEU A 245 -7.00 13.92 30.05
CA LEU A 245 -5.75 14.31 30.68
C LEU A 245 -5.82 15.70 31.34
N LEU A 246 -6.73 16.56 30.87
CA LEU A 246 -6.75 17.98 31.23
C LEU A 246 -7.94 18.38 32.11
N LEU A 247 -9.07 17.68 32.02
CA LEU A 247 -10.25 17.97 32.83
C LEU A 247 -10.10 17.37 34.24
N PRO A 248 -10.59 18.07 35.27
CA PRO A 248 -10.63 17.53 36.62
C PRO A 248 -11.58 16.32 36.70
N ALA A 249 -11.32 15.43 37.65
CA ALA A 249 -12.22 14.33 37.96
C ALA A 249 -13.62 14.85 38.30
N TRP A 250 -14.64 14.08 37.92
CA TRP A 250 -16.02 14.40 38.25
C TRP A 250 -16.20 14.44 39.78
N PRO A 251 -16.81 15.49 40.35
CA PRO A 251 -16.97 15.61 41.80
C PRO A 251 -17.96 14.55 42.31
N TYR A 252 -17.60 13.87 43.40
CA TYR A 252 -18.52 12.97 44.11
C TYR A 252 -19.56 13.76 44.90
N SER A 253 -20.75 13.19 45.07
CA SER A 253 -21.77 13.82 45.90
C SER A 253 -21.31 13.87 47.36
N PRO A 254 -21.51 15.00 48.07
CA PRO A 254 -21.06 15.15 49.46
C PRO A 254 -21.86 14.28 50.43
N SER A 255 -23.08 13.87 50.06
CA SER A 255 -23.90 12.92 50.81
C SER A 255 -24.79 12.11 49.87
N VAL A 256 -25.26 10.95 50.35
CA VAL A 256 -26.19 10.06 49.62
C VAL A 256 -27.54 10.74 49.38
N GLU A 257 -27.95 11.66 50.27
CA GLU A 257 -29.24 12.35 50.23
C GLU A 257 -29.26 13.59 49.33
N ALA A 258 -28.10 14.19 49.03
CA ALA A 258 -27.97 15.43 48.26
C ALA A 258 -27.41 15.22 46.83
N GLY A 259 -27.33 13.97 46.37
CA GLY A 259 -26.54 13.61 45.20
C GLY A 259 -27.20 13.77 43.83
N ILE A 260 -26.36 13.94 42.81
CA ILE A 260 -26.75 14.02 41.38
C ILE A 260 -27.08 12.61 40.82
N GLY A 261 -26.74 11.54 41.57
CA GLY A 261 -27.05 10.14 41.26
C GLY A 261 -26.14 9.49 40.22
N VAL A 262 -25.37 10.27 39.47
CA VAL A 262 -24.41 9.79 38.45
C VAL A 262 -23.21 9.12 39.11
N ASP A 263 -22.82 9.55 40.31
CA ASP A 263 -21.73 8.98 41.08
C ASP A 263 -21.96 7.56 41.58
N ALA A 264 -23.22 7.10 41.56
CA ALA A 264 -23.56 5.69 41.75
C ALA A 264 -22.84 4.77 40.75
N LEU A 265 -22.52 5.26 39.54
CA LEU A 265 -21.75 4.50 38.54
C LEU A 265 -20.34 4.12 39.02
N TRP A 266 -19.74 4.92 39.90
CA TRP A 266 -18.35 4.77 40.35
C TRP A 266 -18.23 4.22 41.78
N LEU A 267 -19.28 4.41 42.58
CA LEU A 267 -19.35 4.01 43.99
C LEU A 267 -19.95 2.61 44.18
N ASP A 268 -20.95 2.22 43.38
CA ASP A 268 -21.53 0.87 43.49
C ASP A 268 -20.62 -0.18 42.85
N GLY A 269 -20.25 -1.20 43.64
CA GLY A 269 -19.33 -2.24 43.19
C GLY A 269 -19.85 -3.06 42.01
N THR A 270 -21.16 -3.31 41.95
CA THR A 270 -21.80 -4.11 40.90
C THR A 270 -21.81 -3.33 39.58
N VAL A 271 -22.28 -2.08 39.62
CA VAL A 271 -22.30 -1.20 38.44
C VAL A 271 -20.88 -0.93 37.92
N LYS A 272 -19.91 -0.78 38.82
CA LYS A 272 -18.49 -0.63 38.46
C LYS A 272 -17.94 -1.86 37.75
N GLN A 273 -18.30 -3.08 38.19
CA GLN A 273 -17.92 -4.30 37.48
C GLN A 273 -18.57 -4.39 36.10
N ILE A 274 -19.88 -4.10 35.98
CA ILE A 274 -20.60 -4.12 34.70
C ILE A 274 -19.96 -3.14 33.70
N THR A 275 -19.69 -1.91 34.14
CA THR A 275 -19.06 -0.90 33.29
C THR A 275 -17.62 -1.27 32.93
N GLY A 276 -16.89 -1.95 33.82
CA GLY A 276 -15.56 -2.51 33.54
C GLY A 276 -15.58 -3.59 32.45
N PHE A 277 -16.49 -4.56 32.52
CA PHE A 277 -16.65 -5.58 31.47
C PHE A 277 -17.13 -4.98 30.13
N THR A 278 -17.98 -3.96 30.21
CA THR A 278 -18.42 -3.19 29.04
C THR A 278 -17.25 -2.48 28.35
N LEU A 279 -16.23 -2.06 29.10
CA LEU A 279 -14.99 -1.49 28.56
C LEU A 279 -14.02 -2.56 28.02
N LEU A 280 -13.98 -3.75 28.63
CA LEU A 280 -13.13 -4.85 28.20
C LEU A 280 -13.48 -5.33 26.79
N THR A 281 -14.78 -5.39 26.47
CA THR A 281 -15.29 -5.86 25.16
C THR A 281 -14.76 -5.05 23.97
N PRO A 282 -14.97 -3.72 23.87
CA PRO A 282 -14.41 -2.92 22.79
C PRO A 282 -12.89 -2.89 22.83
N SER A 283 -12.25 -2.94 24.01
CA SER A 283 -10.79 -3.02 24.13
C SER A 283 -10.22 -4.30 23.51
N ALA A 284 -10.89 -5.44 23.70
CA ALA A 284 -10.55 -6.69 23.04
C ALA A 284 -10.78 -6.60 21.53
N LEU A 285 -11.91 -6.03 21.09
CA LEU A 285 -12.24 -5.84 19.67
C LEU A 285 -11.24 -4.94 18.93
N ILE A 286 -10.67 -3.93 19.58
CA ILE A 286 -9.64 -3.06 19.01
C ILE A 286 -8.38 -3.87 18.62
N ALA A 287 -8.02 -4.87 19.43
CA ALA A 287 -6.88 -5.74 19.18
C ALA A 287 -7.07 -6.70 17.98
N PHE A 288 -8.33 -6.93 17.54
CA PHE A 288 -8.60 -7.80 16.38
C PHE A 288 -8.04 -7.25 15.07
N LEU A 289 -7.82 -5.94 14.92
CA LEU A 289 -7.16 -5.39 13.73
C LEU A 289 -5.76 -6.01 13.53
N SER A 290 -5.01 -6.17 14.62
CA SER A 290 -3.67 -6.78 14.62
C SER A 290 -3.72 -8.27 14.30
N ILE A 291 -4.74 -8.99 14.81
CA ILE A 291 -4.97 -10.41 14.52
C ILE A 291 -5.35 -10.60 13.05
N ARG A 292 -6.26 -9.77 12.51
CA ARG A 292 -6.66 -9.80 11.09
C ARG A 292 -5.52 -9.48 10.12
N LYS A 293 -4.54 -8.66 10.55
CA LYS A 293 -3.32 -8.40 9.78
C LYS A 293 -2.39 -9.63 9.76
N ARG A 294 -2.35 -10.39 10.86
CA ARG A 294 -1.48 -11.58 11.00
C ARG A 294 -2.06 -12.85 10.40
N PHE A 295 -3.39 -12.98 10.35
CA PHE A 295 -4.09 -14.15 9.83
C PHE A 295 -5.03 -13.78 8.67
N ASN A 296 -5.04 -14.57 7.59
CA ASN A 296 -5.82 -14.30 6.38
C ASN A 296 -7.32 -14.67 6.53
N LEU A 297 -8.00 -14.05 7.48
CA LEU A 297 -9.41 -14.31 7.83
C LEU A 297 -10.37 -13.59 6.86
N LYS A 298 -10.51 -14.10 5.63
CA LYS A 298 -11.31 -13.47 4.57
C LYS A 298 -12.81 -13.34 4.89
N TRP A 299 -13.36 -14.23 5.73
CA TRP A 299 -14.78 -14.26 6.12
C TRP A 299 -15.28 -13.07 6.97
N ILE A 300 -14.36 -12.30 7.57
CA ILE A 300 -14.66 -11.23 8.53
C ILE A 300 -14.52 -9.84 7.87
N GLY A 301 -14.41 -9.80 6.54
CA GLY A 301 -14.35 -8.57 5.75
C GLY A 301 -12.93 -8.10 5.44
N SER A 302 -12.87 -6.97 4.72
CA SER A 302 -11.61 -6.42 4.19
C SER A 302 -10.82 -5.67 5.26
N TYR A 303 -9.48 -5.63 5.12
CA TYR A 303 -8.61 -4.83 5.98
C TYR A 303 -8.97 -3.33 5.97
N ARG A 304 -9.47 -2.82 4.83
CA ARG A 304 -9.90 -1.42 4.68
C ARG A 304 -11.09 -1.10 5.59
N PHE A 305 -12.04 -2.02 5.70
CA PHE A 305 -13.18 -1.92 6.62
C PHE A 305 -12.73 -1.92 8.09
N TRP A 306 -11.87 -2.89 8.46
CA TRP A 306 -11.39 -3.03 9.83
C TRP A 306 -10.60 -1.81 10.33
N ARG A 307 -9.98 -1.05 9.43
CA ARG A 307 -9.34 0.22 9.79
C ARG A 307 -10.35 1.27 10.27
N VAL A 308 -11.49 1.38 9.58
CA VAL A 308 -12.57 2.28 9.99
C VAL A 308 -13.18 1.79 11.30
N ALA A 309 -13.47 0.49 11.40
CA ALA A 309 -14.00 -0.13 12.61
C ALA A 309 -13.09 0.10 13.83
N HIS A 310 -11.77 -0.07 13.69
CA HIS A 310 -10.81 0.15 14.77
C HIS A 310 -10.86 1.58 15.32
N VAL A 311 -10.99 2.60 14.44
CA VAL A 311 -11.14 3.99 14.89
C VAL A 311 -12.46 4.18 15.64
N LEU A 312 -13.58 3.69 15.09
CA LEU A 312 -14.89 3.85 15.72
C LEU A 312 -14.99 3.12 17.06
N ILE A 313 -14.51 1.89 17.13
CA ILE A 313 -14.47 1.10 18.37
C ILE A 313 -13.51 1.75 19.36
N GLY A 314 -12.36 2.29 18.90
CA GLY A 314 -11.44 3.08 19.71
C GLY A 314 -12.07 4.30 20.35
N THR A 315 -12.79 5.11 19.56
CA THR A 315 -13.54 6.27 20.05
C THR A 315 -14.62 5.85 21.06
N ALA A 316 -15.34 4.75 20.80
CA ALA A 316 -16.33 4.21 21.73
C ALA A 316 -15.70 3.69 23.03
N ALA A 317 -14.53 3.05 22.97
CA ALA A 317 -13.80 2.59 24.14
C ALA A 317 -13.33 3.76 25.02
N LEU A 318 -12.87 4.88 24.43
CA LEU A 318 -12.56 6.11 25.15
C LEU A 318 -13.79 6.69 25.86
N ALA A 319 -14.95 6.73 25.18
CA ALA A 319 -16.18 7.21 25.80
C ALA A 319 -16.61 6.30 26.97
N ALA A 320 -16.56 4.98 26.78
CA ALA A 320 -16.85 4.01 27.84
C ALA A 320 -15.87 4.13 29.01
N LEU A 321 -14.60 4.39 28.74
CA LEU A 321 -13.58 4.62 29.77
C LEU A 321 -13.92 5.84 30.63
N PHE A 322 -14.39 6.93 30.03
CA PHE A 322 -14.76 8.13 30.78
C PHE A 322 -16.01 7.88 31.62
N ALA A 323 -16.99 7.19 31.05
CA ALA A 323 -18.17 6.77 31.81
C ALA A 323 -17.79 5.85 32.99
N HIS A 324 -16.81 4.95 32.82
CA HIS A 324 -16.37 4.04 33.87
C HIS A 324 -15.48 4.70 34.94
N THR A 325 -14.75 5.76 34.60
CA THR A 325 -13.74 6.36 35.51
C THR A 325 -14.12 7.74 36.05
N GLY A 326 -15.09 8.42 35.44
CA GLY A 326 -15.46 9.78 35.82
C GLY A 326 -14.30 10.76 35.70
N PHE A 327 -13.46 10.63 34.67
CA PHE A 327 -12.22 11.39 34.49
C PHE A 327 -11.14 11.16 35.56
N ASN A 328 -11.34 10.19 36.48
CA ASN A 328 -10.37 9.89 37.52
C ASN A 328 -9.33 8.87 37.01
N LEU A 329 -8.07 9.29 36.91
CA LEU A 329 -6.97 8.41 36.49
C LEU A 329 -6.61 7.37 37.56
N GLY A 330 -7.09 7.54 38.79
CA GLY A 330 -6.75 6.69 39.92
C GLY A 330 -5.32 6.89 40.43
N ASN A 331 -4.89 5.94 41.27
CA ASN A 331 -3.59 5.94 41.92
C ASN A 331 -2.82 4.66 41.57
N ASN A 332 -1.49 4.69 41.75
CA ASN A 332 -0.61 3.53 41.58
C ASN A 332 -0.81 2.83 40.22
N LEU A 333 -1.09 1.53 40.22
CA LEU A 333 -1.28 0.71 39.03
C LEU A 333 -2.38 1.23 38.11
N ASN A 334 -3.50 1.73 38.65
CA ASN A 334 -4.58 2.29 37.84
C ASN A 334 -4.13 3.54 37.09
N ARG A 335 -3.30 4.37 37.72
CA ARG A 335 -2.74 5.56 37.07
C ARG A 335 -1.83 5.18 35.91
N TRP A 336 -0.94 4.22 36.12
CA TRP A 336 -0.06 3.73 35.05
C TRP A 336 -0.84 3.11 33.89
N LEU A 337 -1.83 2.27 34.19
CA LEU A 337 -2.70 1.64 33.19
C LEU A 337 -3.48 2.71 32.39
N MET A 338 -4.05 3.70 33.09
CA MET A 338 -4.82 4.77 32.48
C MET A 338 -3.96 5.67 31.59
N THR A 339 -2.78 6.08 32.07
CA THR A 339 -1.84 6.88 31.29
C THR A 339 -1.36 6.12 30.05
N ALA A 340 -1.07 4.83 30.16
CA ALA A 340 -0.70 4.01 29.01
C ALA A 340 -1.84 3.92 27.98
N PHE A 341 -3.08 3.72 28.44
CA PHE A 341 -4.26 3.65 27.56
C PHE A 341 -4.49 4.98 26.83
N LEU A 342 -4.44 6.10 27.56
CA LEU A 342 -4.62 7.43 26.99
C LEU A 342 -3.49 7.80 26.03
N ALA A 343 -2.24 7.43 26.32
CA ALA A 343 -1.12 7.64 25.41
C ALA A 343 -1.34 6.89 24.08
N VAL A 344 -1.72 5.61 24.14
CA VAL A 344 -2.05 4.81 22.96
C VAL A 344 -3.19 5.43 22.16
N ALA A 345 -4.26 5.85 22.83
CA ALA A 345 -5.39 6.53 22.22
C ALA A 345 -5.01 7.83 21.51
N VAL A 346 -4.25 8.72 22.17
CA VAL A 346 -3.82 10.02 21.62
C VAL A 346 -2.90 9.83 20.42
N ILE A 347 -1.87 8.98 20.55
CA ILE A 347 -0.91 8.71 19.47
C ILE A 347 -1.61 7.98 18.31
N GLY A 348 -2.50 7.05 18.61
CA GLY A 348 -3.30 6.33 17.61
C GLY A 348 -4.23 7.27 16.84
N SER A 349 -4.85 8.21 17.53
CA SER A 349 -5.69 9.25 16.94
C SER A 349 -4.88 10.19 16.03
N ALA A 350 -3.70 10.63 16.48
CA ALA A 350 -2.78 11.41 15.65
C ALA A 350 -2.37 10.64 14.38
N THR A 351 -2.07 9.34 14.52
CA THR A 351 -1.76 8.43 13.40
C THR A 351 -2.94 8.32 12.43
N GLY A 352 -4.17 8.22 12.95
CA GLY A 352 -5.40 8.16 12.17
C GLY A 352 -5.66 9.44 11.36
N ILE A 353 -5.46 10.62 11.96
CA ILE A 353 -5.57 11.93 11.29
C ILE A 353 -4.56 12.04 10.15
N VAL A 354 -3.30 11.70 10.41
CA VAL A 354 -2.23 11.73 9.38
C VAL A 354 -2.55 10.74 8.27
N THR A 355 -3.01 9.53 8.60
CA THR A 355 -3.40 8.51 7.61
C THR A 355 -4.58 8.97 6.75
N ALA A 356 -5.58 9.64 7.33
CA ALA A 356 -6.71 10.17 6.56
C ALA A 356 -6.31 11.29 5.60
N ARG A 357 -5.32 12.11 5.98
CA ARG A 357 -4.81 13.25 5.19
C ARG A 357 -3.57 12.92 4.35
N GLU A 358 -3.10 11.68 4.37
CA GLU A 358 -1.88 11.25 3.68
C GLU A 358 -1.90 11.61 2.19
N HIS A 359 -3.05 11.44 1.52
CA HIS A 359 -3.23 11.84 0.13
C HIS A 359 -3.00 13.35 -0.13
N VAL A 360 -3.31 14.21 0.84
CA VAL A 360 -3.08 15.67 0.76
C VAL A 360 -1.63 16.01 1.08
N VAL A 361 -1.01 15.31 2.03
CA VAL A 361 0.38 15.54 2.45
C VAL A 361 1.37 15.06 1.39
N LEU A 362 1.11 13.89 0.80
CA LEU A 362 1.92 13.34 -0.31
C LEU A 362 1.82 14.22 -1.56
N ALA A 363 0.67 14.82 -1.83
CA ALA A 363 0.52 15.81 -2.90
C ALA A 363 1.38 17.07 -2.69
N ARG A 364 1.91 17.30 -1.49
CA ARG A 364 2.81 18.43 -1.14
C ARG A 364 4.28 18.01 -0.98
N GLY A 365 4.65 16.76 -1.32
CA GLY A 365 6.05 16.29 -1.29
C GLY A 365 6.60 15.97 0.11
N GLY A 366 5.75 15.73 1.12
CA GLY A 366 6.19 15.38 2.47
C GLY A 366 6.51 13.89 2.65
N HIS A 367 7.67 13.56 3.24
CA HIS A 367 8.03 12.20 3.68
C HIS A 367 7.44 11.83 5.07
N SER A 368 7.40 10.53 5.38
CA SER A 368 6.34 9.88 6.18
C SER A 368 6.39 10.06 7.71
N LEU A 369 5.90 11.20 8.22
CA LEU A 369 5.49 11.39 9.63
C LEU A 369 4.62 10.23 10.17
N ARG A 370 3.84 9.61 9.27
CA ARG A 370 3.00 8.43 9.55
C ARG A 370 3.80 7.25 10.11
N ALA A 371 4.99 6.97 9.57
CA ALA A 371 5.78 5.81 9.99
C ALA A 371 6.27 5.97 11.43
N ALA A 372 6.77 7.16 11.77
CA ALA A 372 7.19 7.51 13.12
C ALA A 372 6.02 7.41 14.12
N LEU A 373 4.85 7.99 13.78
CA LEU A 373 3.66 7.91 14.63
C LEU A 373 3.13 6.48 14.81
N THR A 374 3.21 5.65 13.75
CA THR A 374 2.81 4.25 13.82
C THR A 374 3.74 3.47 14.76
N TRP A 375 5.05 3.68 14.67
CA TRP A 375 6.01 3.08 15.60
C TRP A 375 5.79 3.55 17.04
N LEU A 376 5.58 4.85 17.23
CA LEU A 376 5.29 5.41 18.55
C LEU A 376 4.00 4.80 19.14
N HIS A 377 2.96 4.59 18.33
CA HIS A 377 1.72 3.93 18.77
C HIS A 377 1.96 2.48 19.21
N ILE A 378 2.79 1.73 18.48
CA ILE A 378 3.16 0.35 18.82
C ILE A 378 3.94 0.31 20.14
N ILE A 379 4.91 1.20 20.31
CA ILE A 379 5.72 1.30 21.53
C ILE A 379 4.83 1.66 22.73
N ALA A 380 3.92 2.63 22.57
CA ALA A 380 2.99 3.03 23.62
C ALA A 380 2.03 1.89 24.02
N PHE A 381 1.71 0.97 23.10
CA PHE A 381 0.83 -0.17 23.37
C PHE A 381 1.52 -1.27 24.20
N TRP A 382 2.84 -1.39 24.13
CA TRP A 382 3.58 -2.51 24.75
C TRP A 382 3.35 -2.69 26.26
N PRO A 383 3.29 -1.62 27.08
CA PRO A 383 3.00 -1.74 28.51
C PRO A 383 1.57 -2.20 28.83
N LEU A 384 0.60 -1.94 27.94
CA LEU A 384 -0.83 -2.13 28.24
C LEU A 384 -1.20 -3.57 28.62
N PRO A 385 -0.83 -4.62 27.87
CA PRO A 385 -1.17 -5.99 28.24
C PRO A 385 -0.64 -6.40 29.61
N VAL A 386 0.59 -5.96 29.96
CA VAL A 386 1.21 -6.27 31.25
C VAL A 386 0.48 -5.54 32.38
N LEU A 387 0.23 -4.24 32.22
CA LEU A 387 -0.49 -3.43 33.21
C LEU A 387 -1.93 -3.92 33.40
N LEU A 388 -2.61 -4.31 32.33
CA LEU A 388 -3.96 -4.85 32.37
C LEU A 388 -4.00 -6.21 33.07
N LEU A 389 -3.06 -7.11 32.75
CA LEU A 389 -2.96 -8.41 33.42
C LEU A 389 -2.72 -8.23 34.92
N LEU A 390 -1.78 -7.37 35.31
CA LEU A 390 -1.52 -7.05 36.72
C LEU A 390 -2.78 -6.49 37.39
N HIS A 391 -3.50 -5.58 36.72
CA HIS A 391 -4.73 -5.01 37.25
C HIS A 391 -5.80 -6.09 37.50
N ILE A 392 -6.05 -6.96 36.51
CA ILE A 392 -6.99 -8.07 36.65
C ILE A 392 -6.58 -8.98 37.81
N VAL A 393 -5.31 -9.39 37.90
CA VAL A 393 -4.83 -10.23 39.00
C VAL A 393 -5.05 -9.53 40.35
N THR A 394 -4.73 -8.24 40.48
CA THR A 394 -4.91 -7.51 41.76
C THR A 394 -6.37 -7.34 42.17
N VAL A 395 -7.30 -7.27 41.21
CA VAL A 395 -8.73 -7.05 41.48
C VAL A 395 -9.48 -8.35 41.74
N TYR A 396 -9.00 -9.49 41.22
CA TYR A 396 -9.72 -10.77 41.28
C TYR A 396 -9.00 -11.90 42.02
N ALA A 397 -7.70 -11.78 42.30
CA ALA A 397 -6.95 -12.81 43.06
C ALA A 397 -7.03 -12.62 44.58
N TYR A 398 -7.63 -11.52 45.04
CA TYR A 398 -7.97 -11.19 46.42
C TYR A 398 -9.44 -10.76 46.46
#